data_AF-A0A432SJV7-F1
#
_entry.id   AF-A0A432SJV7-F1
#
_cell.length_a   1.000
_cell.length_b   1.000
_cell.length_c   1.000
_cell.angle_alpha   90.00
_cell.angle_beta   90.00
_cell.angle_gamma   90.00
#
_symmetry.space_group_name_H-M   'P 1'
#
loop_
_entity.id
_entity.type
_entity.pdbx_description
1 polymer ?
#
loop_
_entity_poly.entity_id
_entity_poly.type
_entity_poly.pdbx_seq_one_letter_code
_entity_poly.pdbx_strand_id
1 'polypeptide(L)'
;FMFNPSYERSLEAKFYFTMGDYPKAQTLATEAFEMNAYNRMAATVMTQSQVAMKFVNYNKQAKAYMKRISTLAKEAVISDADRAKIRTMCRIMIDEYVKISPSVVIDEALVEESKHYYEKFVALYEKVT
;
A
#
# COMPACT_ATOMS: atom_id res chain seq x y z
N PHE A 1 5.45 38.49 10.59
CA PHE A 1 5.69 37.06 10.36
C PHE A 1 5.28 36.75 8.93
N MET A 2 6.24 36.49 8.05
CA MET A 2 5.98 36.20 6.64
C MET A 2 5.61 34.71 6.55
N PHE A 3 4.36 34.39 6.20
CA PHE A 3 3.93 33.00 5.99
C PHE A 3 4.75 32.44 4.84
N ASN A 4 5.58 31.43 5.09
CA ASN A 4 6.32 30.76 4.03
C ASN A 4 5.35 29.81 3.32
N PRO A 5 5.04 30.02 2.02
CA PRO A 5 4.04 29.23 1.30
C PRO A 5 4.35 27.73 1.27
N SER A 6 5.63 27.36 1.29
CA SER A 6 6.04 25.95 1.37
C SER A 6 5.57 25.30 2.68
N TYR A 7 5.68 26.02 3.81
CA TYR A 7 5.27 25.47 5.10
C TYR A 7 3.75 25.33 5.21
N GLU A 8 3.00 26.31 4.72
CA GLU A 8 1.52 26.24 4.62
C GLU A 8 1.09 25.02 3.79
N ARG A 9 1.69 24.85 2.60
CA ARG A 9 1.40 23.71 1.72
C ARG A 9 1.76 22.36 2.36
N SER A 10 2.87 22.29 3.10
CA SER A 10 3.24 21.07 3.83
C SER A 10 2.30 20.72 4.99
N LEU A 11 1.69 21.72 5.63
CA LEU A 11 0.67 21.50 6.66
C LEU A 11 -0.62 20.96 6.03
N GLU A 12 -1.04 21.52 4.89
CA GLU A 12 -2.17 20.99 4.12
C GLU A 12 -1.90 19.54 3.67
N ALA A 13 -0.69 19.27 3.18
CA ALA A 13 -0.27 17.91 2.84
C ALA A 13 -0.40 16.95 4.03
N LYS A 14 0.04 17.38 5.22
CA LYS A 14 -0.06 16.58 6.44
C LYS A 14 -1.51 16.33 6.87
N PHE A 15 -2.38 17.31 6.67
CA PHE A 15 -3.82 17.15 6.90
C PHE A 15 -4.40 16.04 6.01
N TYR A 16 -4.20 16.11 4.70
CA TYR A 16 -4.69 15.07 3.78
C TYR A 16 -4.09 13.70 4.06
N PHE A 17 -2.80 13.63 4.43
CA PHE A 17 -2.17 12.37 4.84
C PHE A 17 -2.90 11.74 6.02
N THR A 18 -3.24 12.56 7.03
CA THR A 18 -3.93 12.11 8.24
C THR A 18 -5.38 11.67 7.93
N MET A 19 -6.00 12.26 6.91
CA MET A 19 -7.32 11.85 6.41
C MET A 19 -7.27 10.61 5.51
N GLY A 20 -6.08 10.06 5.23
CA GLY A 20 -5.90 8.90 4.36
C GLY A 20 -5.93 9.21 2.85
N ASP A 21 -6.00 10.49 2.46
CA ASP A 21 -5.89 10.91 1.06
C ASP A 21 -4.42 11.07 0.66
N TYR A 22 -3.74 9.92 0.56
CA TYR A 22 -2.32 9.85 0.24
C TYR A 22 -1.95 10.44 -1.13
N PRO A 23 -2.75 10.26 -2.21
CA PRO A 23 -2.47 10.91 -3.48
C PRO A 23 -2.47 12.43 -3.38
N LYS A 24 -3.49 13.03 -2.73
CA LYS A 24 -3.54 14.48 -2.54
C LYS A 24 -2.39 14.95 -1.65
N ALA A 25 -2.15 14.26 -0.55
CA ALA A 25 -1.04 14.56 0.36
C ALA A 25 0.32 14.52 -0.36
N GLN A 26 0.54 13.56 -1.25
CA GLN A 26 1.76 13.46 -2.04
C GLN A 26 1.93 14.67 -2.95
N THR A 27 0.91 15.03 -3.73
CA THR A 27 0.96 16.18 -4.64
C THR A 27 1.32 17.47 -3.89
N LEU A 28 0.62 17.72 -2.79
CA LEU A 28 0.85 18.90 -1.94
C LEU A 28 2.26 18.93 -1.34
N ALA A 29 2.73 17.78 -0.86
CA ALA A 29 4.06 17.68 -0.27
C ALA A 29 5.17 17.84 -1.32
N THR A 30 4.99 17.33 -2.53
CA THR A 30 5.92 17.53 -3.66
C THR A 30 6.00 19.01 -4.01
N GLU A 31 4.87 19.68 -4.19
CA GLU A 31 4.84 21.13 -4.47
C GLU A 31 5.53 21.93 -3.36
N ALA A 32 5.26 21.60 -2.09
CA ALA A 32 5.89 22.25 -0.94
C ALA A 32 7.42 22.04 -0.93
N PHE A 33 7.88 20.84 -1.30
CA PHE A 33 9.30 20.50 -1.36
C PHE A 33 10.00 21.20 -2.53
N GLU A 34 9.34 21.32 -3.68
CA GLU A 34 9.84 22.07 -4.84
C GLU A 34 10.00 23.57 -4.53
N MET A 35 9.09 24.15 -3.74
CA MET A 35 9.22 25.53 -3.27
C MET A 35 10.38 25.73 -2.28
N ASN A 36 10.69 24.72 -1.47
CA ASN A 36 11.79 24.76 -0.51
C ASN A 36 12.28 23.35 -0.15
N ALA A 37 13.40 22.94 -0.75
CA ALA A 37 14.00 21.62 -0.53
C ALA A 37 14.46 21.38 0.93
N TYR A 38 14.58 22.42 1.75
CA TYR A 38 14.87 22.30 3.19
C TYR A 38 13.63 22.13 4.06
N ASN A 39 12.43 22.16 3.49
CA ASN A 39 11.21 21.86 4.21
C ASN A 39 11.15 20.35 4.54
N ARG A 40 11.64 20.01 5.74
CA ARG A 40 11.66 18.62 6.24
C ARG A 40 10.27 18.02 6.38
N MET A 41 9.24 18.83 6.67
CA MET A 41 7.86 18.35 6.74
C MET A 41 7.38 17.89 5.37
N ALA A 42 7.61 18.70 4.33
CA ALA A 42 7.27 18.35 2.96
C ALA A 42 7.98 17.05 2.52
N ALA A 43 9.30 16.95 2.74
CA ALA A 43 10.06 15.74 2.42
C ALA A 43 9.53 14.48 3.13
N THR A 44 9.16 14.64 4.42
CA THR A 44 8.60 13.56 5.24
C THR A 44 7.24 13.13 4.72
N VAL A 45 6.29 14.05 4.55
CA VAL A 45 4.93 13.73 4.10
C VAL A 45 4.95 13.14 2.69
N MET A 46 5.80 13.66 1.80
CA MET A 46 5.97 13.11 0.44
C MET A 46 6.37 11.63 0.49
N THR A 47 7.39 11.30 1.29
CA THR A 47 7.89 9.92 1.45
C THR A 47 6.82 9.03 2.10
N GLN A 48 6.16 9.51 3.15
CA GLN A 48 5.11 8.76 3.85
C GLN A 48 3.94 8.43 2.90
N SER A 49 3.45 9.43 2.15
CA SER A 49 2.37 9.24 1.18
C SER A 49 2.75 8.25 0.08
N GLN A 50 3.99 8.31 -0.44
CA GLN A 50 4.50 7.34 -1.42
C GLN A 50 4.43 5.91 -0.92
N VAL A 51 4.85 5.66 0.32
CA VAL A 51 4.82 4.31 0.87
C VAL A 51 3.40 3.89 1.26
N ALA A 52 2.58 4.78 1.82
CA ALA A 52 1.19 4.51 2.14
C ALA A 52 0.40 4.04 0.90
N MET A 53 0.60 4.66 -0.26
CA MET A 53 -0.04 4.22 -1.50
C MET A 53 0.41 2.81 -1.94
N LYS A 54 1.65 2.39 -1.65
CA LYS A 54 2.09 1.02 -1.93
C LYS A 54 1.27 0.02 -1.12
N PHE A 55 1.05 0.30 0.18
CA PHE A 55 0.19 -0.52 1.03
C PHE A 55 -1.29 -0.50 0.60
N VAL A 56 -1.83 0.66 0.23
CA VAL A 56 -3.20 0.75 -0.33
C VAL A 56 -3.36 -0.11 -1.58
N ASN A 57 -2.41 0.00 -2.51
CA ASN A 57 -2.43 -0.77 -3.76
C ASN A 57 -2.30 -2.27 -3.49
N TYR A 58 -1.42 -2.66 -2.56
CA TYR A 58 -1.28 -4.03 -2.11
C TYR A 58 -2.59 -4.58 -1.55
N ASN A 59 -3.23 -3.88 -0.62
CA ASN A 59 -4.50 -4.30 0.00
C ASN A 59 -5.63 -4.41 -1.04
N LYS A 60 -5.66 -3.49 -2.00
CA LYS A 60 -6.62 -3.53 -3.12
C LYS A 60 -6.39 -4.76 -4.01
N GLN A 61 -5.14 -5.06 -4.36
CA GLN A 61 -4.80 -6.25 -5.16
C GLN A 61 -5.10 -7.54 -4.39
N ALA A 62 -4.74 -7.60 -3.12
CA ALA A 62 -5.03 -8.70 -2.21
C ALA A 62 -6.53 -9.04 -2.17
N LYS A 63 -7.39 -8.03 -1.98
CA LYS A 63 -8.85 -8.17 -2.00
C LYS A 63 -9.36 -8.74 -3.33
N ALA A 64 -8.85 -8.22 -4.45
CA ALA A 64 -9.24 -8.68 -5.78
C ALA A 64 -8.84 -10.14 -6.02
N TYR A 65 -7.61 -10.51 -5.65
CA TYR A 65 -7.11 -11.89 -5.81
C TYR A 65 -7.82 -12.86 -4.88
N MET A 66 -8.09 -12.50 -3.63
CA MET A 66 -8.87 -13.31 -2.70
C MET A 66 -10.28 -13.59 -3.24
N LYS A 67 -10.95 -12.58 -3.81
CA LYS A 67 -12.24 -12.77 -4.49
C LYS A 67 -12.10 -13.76 -5.65
N ARG A 68 -11.11 -13.60 -6.51
CA ARG A 68 -10.88 -14.49 -7.66
C ARG A 68 -10.59 -15.93 -7.22
N ILE A 69 -9.74 -16.12 -6.21
CA ILE A 69 -9.42 -17.42 -5.63
C ILE A 69 -10.69 -18.08 -5.09
N SER A 70 -11.52 -17.33 -4.34
CA SER A 70 -12.77 -17.88 -3.81
C SER A 70 -13.74 -18.31 -4.92
N THR A 71 -13.73 -17.64 -6.08
CA THR A 71 -14.53 -18.08 -7.23
C THR A 71 -13.99 -19.38 -7.81
N LEU A 72 -12.68 -19.50 -7.98
CA LEU A 72 -12.04 -20.74 -8.49
C LEU A 72 -12.23 -21.91 -7.52
N ALA A 73 -12.22 -21.66 -6.21
CA ALA A 73 -12.36 -22.68 -5.18
C ALA A 73 -13.81 -23.16 -4.95
N LYS A 74 -14.82 -22.49 -5.56
CA LYS A 74 -16.23 -22.90 -5.49
C LYS A 74 -16.59 -24.00 -6.50
N GLU A 75 -15.72 -24.25 -7.47
CA GLU A 75 -15.91 -25.34 -8.43
C GLU A 75 -15.77 -26.69 -7.70
N ALA A 76 -16.67 -27.64 -8.00
CA ALA A 76 -16.77 -28.91 -7.27
C ALA A 76 -15.47 -29.73 -7.29
N VAL A 77 -14.64 -29.53 -8.31
CA VAL A 77 -13.28 -30.07 -8.42
C VAL A 77 -12.38 -28.95 -8.96
N ILE A 78 -11.36 -28.57 -8.21
CA ILE A 78 -10.37 -27.59 -8.65
C ILE A 78 -9.46 -28.27 -9.68
N SER A 79 -9.48 -27.77 -10.91
CA SER A 79 -8.59 -28.26 -11.97
C SER A 79 -7.13 -27.94 -11.66
N ASP A 80 -6.19 -28.69 -12.25
CA ASP A 80 -4.76 -28.39 -12.13
C ASP A 80 -4.42 -26.99 -12.68
N ALA A 81 -5.14 -26.55 -13.71
CA ALA A 81 -5.00 -25.22 -14.27
C ALA A 81 -5.42 -24.13 -13.26
N ASP A 82 -6.50 -24.35 -12.51
CA ASP A 82 -6.95 -23.39 -11.50
C ASP A 82 -6.07 -23.40 -10.27
N ARG A 83 -5.54 -24.57 -9.87
CA ARG A 83 -4.51 -24.68 -8.84
C ARG A 83 -3.26 -23.89 -9.22
N ALA A 84 -2.81 -23.98 -10.47
CA ALA A 84 -1.67 -23.21 -10.98
C ALA A 84 -1.93 -21.68 -10.98
N LYS A 85 -3.14 -21.24 -11.33
CA LYS A 85 -3.55 -19.83 -11.24
C LYS A 85 -3.52 -19.34 -9.78
N ILE A 86 -4.08 -20.11 -8.85
CA ILE A 86 -4.09 -19.78 -7.41
C ILE A 86 -2.65 -19.66 -6.90
N ARG A 87 -1.79 -20.64 -7.19
CA ARG A 87 -0.37 -20.62 -6.83
C ARG A 87 0.35 -19.37 -7.33
N THR A 88 0.08 -18.99 -8.59
CA THR A 88 0.68 -17.81 -9.21
C THR A 88 0.24 -16.53 -8.50
N MET A 89 -1.06 -16.37 -8.23
CA MET A 89 -1.58 -15.21 -7.48
C MET A 89 -0.96 -15.11 -6.09
N CYS A 90 -0.85 -16.23 -5.36
CA CYS A 90 -0.24 -16.23 -4.04
C CYS A 90 1.24 -15.83 -4.10
N ARG A 91 2.01 -16.37 -5.04
CA ARG A 91 3.42 -16.01 -5.21
C ARG A 91 3.60 -14.52 -5.49
N ILE A 92 2.79 -13.94 -6.39
CA ILE A 92 2.82 -12.50 -6.69
C ILE A 92 2.61 -11.69 -5.41
N MET A 93 1.61 -12.02 -4.60
CA MET A 93 1.29 -11.26 -3.39
C MET A 93 2.34 -11.41 -2.29
N ILE A 94 3.00 -12.57 -2.20
CA ILE A 94 4.12 -12.80 -1.28
C ILE A 94 5.32 -11.94 -1.71
N ASP A 95 5.68 -12.02 -2.99
CA ASP A 95 6.82 -11.28 -3.56
C ASP A 95 6.61 -9.76 -3.52
N GLU A 96 5.39 -9.28 -3.73
CA GLU A 96 5.05 -7.86 -3.65
C GLU A 96 5.20 -7.34 -2.22
N TYR A 97 4.70 -8.06 -1.21
CA TYR A 97 4.77 -7.62 0.19
C TYR A 97 6.21 -7.45 0.67
N VAL A 98 7.09 -8.42 0.36
CA VAL A 98 8.52 -8.38 0.71
C VAL A 98 9.23 -7.16 0.11
N LYS A 99 8.74 -6.63 -1.01
CA LYS A 99 9.29 -5.44 -1.68
C LYS A 99 8.76 -4.12 -1.11
N ILE A 100 7.70 -4.15 -0.29
CA ILE A 100 7.20 -2.93 0.36
C ILE A 100 8.17 -2.60 1.50
N SER A 101 8.97 -1.54 1.32
CA SER A 101 9.91 -1.08 2.35
C SER A 101 9.16 -0.76 3.64
N PRO A 102 9.49 -1.38 4.78
CA PRO A 102 8.96 -0.96 6.06
C PRO A 102 9.53 0.43 6.37
N SER A 103 8.66 1.43 6.39
CA SER A 103 8.98 2.79 6.82
C SER A 103 8.33 3.01 8.18
N VAL A 104 9.07 3.62 9.10
CA VAL A 104 8.73 3.74 10.54
C VAL A 104 7.53 4.68 10.80
N VAL A 105 6.97 5.33 9.78
CA VAL A 105 5.95 6.38 9.99
C VAL A 105 4.80 6.32 8.98
N ILE A 106 4.05 5.22 8.99
CA ILE A 106 2.85 5.01 8.16
C ILE A 106 1.70 4.60 9.07
N ASP A 107 0.46 4.81 8.61
CA ASP A 107 -0.75 4.32 9.24
C ASP A 107 -0.62 2.82 9.60
N GLU A 108 -0.61 2.52 10.89
CA GLU A 108 -0.45 1.18 11.44
C GLU A 108 -1.57 0.24 10.97
N ALA A 109 -2.79 0.76 10.80
CA ALA A 109 -3.93 -0.04 10.35
C ALA A 109 -3.72 -0.56 8.91
N LEU A 110 -3.10 0.25 8.06
CA LEU A 110 -2.74 -0.13 6.69
C LEU A 110 -1.70 -1.24 6.67
N VAL A 111 -0.67 -1.10 7.52
CA VAL A 111 0.41 -2.09 7.62
C VAL A 111 -0.12 -3.42 8.16
N GLU A 112 -0.94 -3.39 9.21
CA GLU A 112 -1.54 -4.59 9.79
C GLU A 112 -2.51 -5.27 8.82
N GLU A 113 -3.33 -4.51 8.07
CA GLU A 113 -4.18 -5.09 7.03
C GLU A 113 -3.35 -5.80 5.94
N SER A 114 -2.25 -5.18 5.49
CA SER A 114 -1.36 -5.80 4.50
C SER A 114 -0.68 -7.04 5.03
N LYS A 115 -0.22 -7.01 6.29
CA LYS A 115 0.38 -8.17 6.96
C LYS A 115 -0.61 -9.34 7.05
N HIS A 116 -1.86 -9.06 7.42
CA HIS A 116 -2.93 -10.07 7.47
C HIS A 116 -3.17 -10.72 6.10
N TYR A 117 -3.18 -9.94 5.02
CA TYR A 117 -3.31 -10.50 3.68
C TYR A 117 -2.09 -11.32 3.29
N TYR A 118 -0.89 -10.84 3.57
CA TYR A 118 0.36 -11.55 3.33
C TYR A 118 0.34 -12.94 4.00
N GLU A 119 0.02 -13.00 5.29
CA GLU A 119 -0.05 -14.26 6.04
C GLU A 119 -1.09 -15.22 5.44
N LYS A 120 -2.23 -14.71 4.99
CA LYS A 120 -3.24 -15.51 4.28
C LYS A 120 -2.73 -16.07 2.95
N PHE A 121 -2.00 -15.29 2.18
CA PHE A 121 -1.43 -15.75 0.91
C PHE A 121 -0.32 -16.78 1.13
N VAL A 122 0.51 -16.64 2.16
CA VAL A 122 1.50 -17.65 2.57
C VAL A 122 0.79 -18.96 2.92
N ALA A 123 -0.18 -18.92 3.84
CA ALA A 123 -0.90 -20.12 4.27
C ALA A 123 -1.67 -20.80 3.12
N LEU A 124 -2.17 -20.02 2.15
CA LEU A 124 -2.82 -20.58 0.96
C LEU A 124 -1.82 -21.20 0.00
N TYR A 125 -0.66 -20.55 -0.22
CA TYR A 125 0.40 -21.05 -1.09
C TYR A 125 0.92 -22.41 -0.64
N GLU A 126 1.11 -22.60 0.68
CA GLU A 126 1.52 -23.87 1.27
C GLU A 126 0.50 -24.98 1.03
N LYS A 127 -0.80 -24.68 1.06
CA LYS A 127 -1.87 -25.68 0.83
C LYS A 127 -2.04 -26.10 -0.62
N VAL A 128 -1.67 -25.25 -1.56
CA VAL A 128 -1.80 -25.54 -2.99
C VAL A 128 -0.53 -26.17 -3.58
N THR A 129 0.60 -26.11 -2.85
CA THR A 129 1.90 -26.71 -3.18
C THR A 129 1.96 -28.15 -2.75
#